data_AF-A0A8T3CY11-F1
#
_entry.id   AF-A0A8T3CY11-F1
#
_cell.length_a   1.000
_cell.length_b   1.000
_cell.length_c   1.000
_cell.angle_alpha   90.00
_cell.angle_beta   90.00
_cell.angle_gamma   90.00
#
_symmetry.space_group_name_H-M   'P 1'
#
loop_
_entity.id
_entity.type
_entity.pdbx_description
1 polymer ?
#
loop_
_entity_poly.entity_id
_entity_poly.type
_entity_poly.pdbx_seq_one_letter_code
_entity_poly.pdbx_strand_id
1 'polypeptide(L)'
;MAALQLFVLFVFAAIPYLRIPTSKMAVPMRQLCCAAVRQCWSRSLYLSAAAQAGSQWRVQHGLARSGSEYGPLTDLPDWSFADGRPAPPLKGQERRKGEREKFARRVVSLSSEVDRGMERWRERKEDEKAREEKKMSLQLKPKGRHLLTAKTK
;
A
#
# COMPACT_ATOMS: atom_id res chain seq x y z
N MET A 1 -3.39 -44.83 -21.03
CA MET A 1 -2.34 -44.03 -20.39
C MET A 1 -1.02 -44.18 -21.15
N ALA A 2 -0.98 -43.73 -22.41
CA ALA A 2 0.21 -43.88 -23.27
C ALA A 2 0.14 -42.90 -24.46
N ALA A 3 -0.11 -41.61 -24.21
CA ALA A 3 -0.25 -40.63 -25.29
C ALA A 3 0.25 -39.23 -24.90
N LEU A 4 1.19 -39.12 -23.95
CA LEU A 4 1.65 -37.80 -23.46
C LEU A 4 3.14 -37.75 -23.07
N GLN A 5 3.98 -38.61 -23.66
CA GLN A 5 5.43 -38.63 -23.37
C GLN A 5 6.36 -38.44 -24.58
N LEU A 6 5.86 -38.11 -25.78
CA LEU A 6 6.69 -38.03 -27.01
C LEU A 6 6.68 -36.66 -27.72
N PHE A 7 6.48 -35.54 -27.02
CA PHE A 7 6.52 -34.21 -27.66
C PHE A 7 7.64 -33.28 -27.17
N VAL A 8 8.52 -33.73 -26.26
CA VAL A 8 9.54 -32.85 -25.64
C VAL A 8 10.94 -33.00 -26.27
N LEU A 9 11.14 -33.82 -27.30
CA LEU A 9 12.48 -34.08 -27.86
C LEU A 9 12.55 -34.05 -29.39
N PHE A 10 12.14 -32.96 -30.07
CA PHE A 10 12.43 -32.88 -31.52
C PHE A 10 12.56 -31.49 -32.20
N VAL A 11 12.88 -30.38 -31.51
CA VAL A 11 13.00 -29.07 -32.22
C VAL A 11 14.28 -28.26 -31.97
N PHE A 12 15.28 -28.75 -31.24
CA PHE A 12 16.56 -28.02 -31.14
C PHE A 12 17.77 -28.91 -31.42
N ALA A 13 17.91 -29.29 -32.68
CA ALA A 13 19.20 -29.73 -33.23
C ALA A 13 19.36 -29.15 -34.65
N ALA A 14 20.56 -28.64 -34.92
CA ALA A 14 21.11 -28.18 -36.20
C ALA A 14 20.81 -26.71 -36.60
N ILE A 15 21.79 -25.83 -36.37
CA ILE A 15 22.54 -25.08 -37.40
C ILE A 15 23.89 -24.66 -36.78
N PRO A 16 25.01 -25.25 -37.23
CA PRO A 16 26.36 -24.79 -36.92
C PRO A 16 26.99 -24.02 -38.09
N TYR A 17 28.03 -23.24 -37.77
CA TYR A 17 29.03 -22.62 -38.66
C TYR A 17 28.66 -21.31 -39.38
N LEU A 18 29.21 -20.20 -38.88
CA LEU A 18 30.23 -19.47 -39.64
C LEU A 18 31.16 -18.71 -38.69
N ARG A 19 32.44 -18.71 -39.07
CA ARG A 19 33.62 -18.40 -38.26
C ARG A 19 34.38 -17.25 -38.93
N ILE A 20 34.56 -16.12 -38.23
CA ILE A 20 35.77 -15.24 -38.14
C ILE A 20 36.16 -14.48 -39.46
N PRO A 21 36.55 -13.17 -39.48
CA PRO A 21 37.77 -12.73 -38.79
C PRO A 21 37.95 -11.28 -38.29
N THR A 22 38.64 -11.23 -37.14
CA THR A 22 39.81 -10.41 -36.74
C THR A 22 39.88 -8.88 -36.91
N SER A 23 40.56 -8.31 -35.89
CA SER A 23 41.23 -7.01 -35.82
C SER A 23 40.30 -5.81 -35.55
N LYS A 24 40.59 -4.87 -34.64
CA LYS A 24 41.87 -4.36 -34.15
C LYS A 24 41.77 -3.97 -32.68
N MET A 25 42.87 -4.24 -31.98
CA MET A 25 43.20 -3.59 -30.72
C MET A 25 43.44 -2.09 -30.96
N ALA A 26 42.89 -1.25 -30.08
CA ALA A 26 43.40 0.09 -29.82
C ALA A 26 42.87 0.55 -28.45
N VAL A 27 43.51 0.07 -27.39
CA VAL A 27 43.47 0.76 -26.09
C VAL A 27 44.64 1.75 -26.11
N PRO A 28 44.41 3.07 -26.21
CA PRO A 28 45.48 4.00 -25.93
C PRO A 28 45.70 4.04 -24.42
N MET A 29 46.92 3.63 -24.03
CA MET A 29 47.54 3.99 -22.77
C MET A 29 47.27 5.46 -22.41
N ARG A 30 46.51 5.69 -21.34
CA ARG A 30 46.80 6.75 -20.36
C ARG A 30 46.58 6.20 -18.96
N GLN A 31 47.30 5.13 -18.64
CA GLN A 31 47.84 5.00 -17.29
C GLN A 31 48.95 6.03 -17.17
N LEU A 32 48.69 7.13 -16.48
CA LEU A 32 49.65 7.93 -15.70
C LEU A 32 48.93 9.18 -15.17
N CYS A 33 48.06 8.97 -14.19
CA CYS A 33 47.79 9.90 -13.09
C CYS A 33 46.95 9.21 -11.98
N CYS A 34 47.28 7.98 -11.63
CA CYS A 34 46.60 7.24 -10.55
C CYS A 34 47.32 7.31 -9.19
N ALA A 35 48.35 8.15 -9.04
CA ALA A 35 49.20 8.16 -7.83
C ALA A 35 49.16 9.45 -6.99
N ALA A 36 48.47 10.52 -7.41
CA ALA A 36 48.41 11.77 -6.63
C ALA A 36 47.02 12.10 -6.03
N VAL A 37 45.97 11.31 -6.34
CA VAL A 37 44.61 11.54 -5.81
C VAL A 37 44.30 10.66 -4.59
N ARG A 38 45.24 9.79 -4.18
CA ARG A 38 45.01 8.80 -3.11
C ARG A 38 45.14 9.33 -1.66
N GLN A 39 45.33 10.64 -1.45
CA GLN A 39 45.54 11.19 -0.10
C GLN A 39 44.60 12.33 0.32
N CYS A 40 43.52 12.60 -0.42
CA CYS A 40 42.51 13.59 0.01
C CYS A 40 41.04 13.11 -0.09
N TRP A 41 40.82 11.79 -0.14
CA TRP A 41 39.47 11.20 -0.20
C TRP A 41 39.22 10.26 0.99
N SER A 42 39.52 10.71 2.20
CA SER A 42 39.01 10.11 3.44
C SER A 42 38.04 11.05 4.16
N ARG A 43 37.34 11.92 3.41
CA ARG A 43 36.08 12.45 3.92
C ARG A 43 35.05 11.33 3.83
N SER A 44 34.88 10.61 4.93
CA SER A 44 33.76 9.68 5.14
C SER A 44 32.49 10.40 4.71
N LEU A 45 31.91 9.99 3.58
CA LEU A 45 30.58 10.45 3.19
C LEU A 45 29.62 9.84 4.20
N TYR A 46 29.13 10.66 5.13
CA TYR A 46 28.06 10.27 6.03
C TYR A 46 26.84 9.89 5.18
N LEU A 47 26.59 8.60 5.01
CA LEU A 47 25.36 8.02 4.44
C LEU A 47 24.18 8.10 5.41
N SER A 48 24.28 8.85 6.52
CA SER A 48 23.13 9.06 7.39
C SER A 48 22.08 9.87 6.62
N ALA A 49 20.85 9.35 6.55
CA ALA A 49 19.73 10.04 5.94
C ALA A 49 19.69 11.51 6.42
N ALA A 50 19.50 12.45 5.48
CA ALA A 50 19.37 13.87 5.82
C ALA A 50 18.23 14.04 6.83
N ALA A 51 18.59 14.22 8.11
CA ALA A 51 17.61 14.44 9.16
C ALA A 51 17.00 15.82 8.94
N GLN A 52 15.70 15.88 8.65
CA GLN A 52 14.99 17.15 8.58
C GLN A 52 14.96 17.78 9.98
N ALA A 53 15.75 18.83 10.16
CA ALA A 53 15.84 19.55 11.42
C ALA A 53 14.45 20.06 11.86
N GLY A 54 14.11 19.81 13.13
CA GLY A 54 12.83 20.22 13.73
C GLY A 54 11.60 19.43 13.26
N SER A 55 11.75 18.35 12.50
CA SER A 55 10.61 17.50 12.08
C SER A 55 9.81 16.93 13.26
N GLN A 56 10.49 16.48 14.32
CA GLN A 56 9.85 15.98 15.54
C GLN A 56 8.99 17.04 16.23
N TRP A 57 9.54 18.26 16.39
CA TRP A 57 8.81 19.38 16.97
C TRP A 57 7.57 19.72 16.14
N ARG A 58 7.68 19.75 14.80
CA ARG A 58 6.52 20.00 13.92
C ARG A 58 5.41 18.97 14.12
N VAL A 59 5.76 17.68 14.11
CA VAL A 59 4.77 16.60 14.30
C VAL A 59 4.12 16.67 15.68
N GLN A 60 4.89 16.97 16.73
CA GLN A 60 4.35 17.19 18.08
C GLN A 60 3.32 18.34 18.14
N HIS A 61 3.46 19.34 17.26
CA HIS A 61 2.55 20.48 17.17
C HIS A 61 1.47 20.29 16.08
N GLY A 62 1.29 19.08 15.56
CA GLY A 62 0.28 18.78 14.53
C GLY A 62 0.56 19.42 13.16
N LEU A 63 1.80 19.82 12.89
CA LEU A 63 2.23 20.33 11.60
C LEU A 63 2.77 19.20 10.72
N ALA A 64 2.87 19.49 9.42
CA ALA A 64 3.51 18.58 8.47
C ALA A 64 4.96 18.27 8.87
N ARG A 65 5.40 17.04 8.61
CA ARG A 65 6.76 16.59 8.93
C ARG A 65 7.79 17.43 8.18
N SER A 66 7.51 17.70 6.91
CA SER A 66 8.26 18.62 6.07
C SER A 66 7.44 19.90 5.79
N GLY A 67 8.14 21.01 5.54
CA GLY A 67 7.48 22.30 5.27
C GLY A 67 6.75 22.40 3.92
N SER A 68 6.86 21.38 3.06
CA SER A 68 6.31 21.39 1.70
C SER A 68 5.13 20.46 1.48
N GLU A 69 4.77 19.59 2.44
CA GLU A 69 3.68 18.61 2.27
C GLU A 69 2.30 19.28 2.21
N TYR A 70 1.93 20.00 3.25
CA TYR A 70 0.67 20.73 3.37
C TYR A 70 0.85 21.93 4.29
N GLY A 71 -0.01 22.93 4.13
CA GLY A 71 0.04 24.16 4.92
C GLY A 71 0.02 25.41 4.05
N PRO A 72 -0.01 26.60 4.68
CA PRO A 72 -0.17 27.87 3.98
C PRO A 72 0.95 28.11 2.96
N LEU A 73 2.17 27.67 3.27
CA LEU A 73 3.32 27.84 2.36
C LEU A 73 3.18 27.10 1.03
N THR A 74 2.47 25.96 1.00
CA THR A 74 2.35 25.14 -0.22
C THR A 74 0.96 25.20 -0.85
N ASP A 75 -0.08 25.49 -0.06
CA ASP A 75 -1.46 25.44 -0.52
C ASP A 75 -1.96 26.81 -1.00
N LEU A 76 -1.35 27.93 -0.55
CA LEU A 76 -1.68 29.27 -1.04
C LEU A 76 -1.05 29.55 -2.41
N PRO A 77 -1.63 30.45 -3.21
CA PRO A 77 -1.02 30.89 -4.47
C PRO A 77 0.18 31.81 -4.19
N ASP A 78 1.27 31.59 -4.91
CA ASP A 78 2.52 32.37 -4.77
C ASP A 78 2.39 33.82 -5.26
N TRP A 79 1.38 34.11 -6.10
CA TRP A 79 1.15 35.43 -6.70
C TRP A 79 -0.35 35.65 -7.00
N SER A 80 -0.71 36.90 -7.28
CA SER A 80 -2.04 37.31 -7.76
C SER A 80 -1.91 38.47 -8.74
N PHE A 81 -2.96 38.73 -9.53
CA PHE A 81 -2.97 39.88 -10.43
C PHE A 81 -3.09 41.18 -9.63
N ALA A 82 -2.48 42.28 -10.09
CA ALA A 82 -2.58 43.58 -9.43
C ALA A 82 -4.03 44.09 -9.29
N ASP A 83 -4.90 43.70 -10.23
CA ASP A 83 -6.35 43.96 -10.20
C ASP A 83 -7.08 43.24 -9.05
N GLY A 84 -6.42 42.33 -8.33
CA GLY A 84 -7.04 41.47 -7.31
C GLY A 84 -7.68 40.19 -7.84
N ARG A 85 -7.55 39.91 -9.15
CA ARG A 85 -8.01 38.62 -9.71
C ARG A 85 -7.14 37.48 -9.15
N PRO A 86 -7.72 36.32 -8.82
CA PRO A 86 -6.95 35.18 -8.33
C PRO A 86 -6.06 34.62 -9.43
N ALA A 87 -4.89 34.10 -9.05
CA ALA A 87 -4.04 33.37 -9.99
C ALA A 87 -4.72 32.08 -10.44
N PRO A 88 -4.49 31.64 -11.69
CA PRO A 88 -4.94 30.34 -12.14
C PRO A 88 -4.32 29.22 -11.27
N PRO A 89 -5.04 28.12 -11.02
CA PRO A 89 -4.55 27.05 -10.14
C PRO A 89 -3.31 26.36 -10.73
N LEU A 90 -2.34 26.06 -9.86
CA LEU A 90 -1.14 25.34 -10.27
C LEU A 90 -1.46 23.85 -10.48
N LYS A 91 -0.80 23.21 -11.44
CA LYS A 91 -0.98 21.77 -11.72
C LYS A 91 -0.74 20.88 -10.50
N GLY A 92 0.23 21.25 -9.66
CA GLY A 92 0.48 20.56 -8.40
C GLY A 92 -0.64 20.71 -7.37
N GLN A 93 -1.34 21.85 -7.35
CA GLN A 93 -2.50 22.06 -6.47
C GLN A 93 -3.70 21.26 -6.98
N GLU A 94 -3.98 21.28 -8.28
CA GLU A 94 -5.05 20.48 -8.90
C GLU A 94 -4.87 18.99 -8.61
N ARG A 95 -3.66 18.47 -8.83
CA ARG A 95 -3.32 17.06 -8.54
C ARG A 95 -3.56 16.72 -7.06
N ARG A 96 -3.04 17.53 -6.14
CA ARG A 96 -3.20 17.31 -4.68
C ARG A 96 -4.66 17.36 -4.26
N LYS A 97 -5.48 18.26 -4.82
CA LYS A 97 -6.93 18.30 -4.58
C LYS A 97 -7.62 17.00 -5.04
N GLY A 98 -7.32 16.54 -6.26
CA GLY A 98 -7.86 15.29 -6.78
C GLY A 98 -7.45 14.06 -5.96
N GLU A 99 -6.22 14.01 -5.47
CA GLU A 99 -5.74 12.94 -4.57
C GLU A 99 -6.47 12.96 -3.23
N ARG A 100 -6.61 14.15 -2.61
CA ARG A 100 -7.36 14.33 -1.35
C ARG A 100 -8.83 13.91 -1.50
N GLU A 101 -9.45 14.25 -2.63
CA GLU A 101 -10.83 13.84 -2.93
C GLU A 101 -10.96 12.32 -3.08
N LYS A 102 -10.08 11.68 -3.86
CA LYS A 102 -10.07 10.21 -4.00
C LYS A 102 -9.89 9.51 -2.66
N PHE A 103 -9.00 10.04 -1.82
CA PHE A 103 -8.78 9.53 -0.48
C PHE A 103 -10.04 9.66 0.40
N ALA A 104 -10.66 10.84 0.43
CA ALA A 104 -11.88 11.07 1.20
C ALA A 104 -13.04 10.15 0.77
N ARG A 105 -13.25 9.99 -0.55
CA ARG A 105 -14.25 9.07 -1.10
C ARG A 105 -14.02 7.63 -0.62
N ARG A 106 -12.76 7.19 -0.60
CA ARG A 106 -12.40 5.84 -0.15
C ARG A 106 -12.66 5.66 1.34
N VAL A 107 -12.30 6.64 2.18
CA VAL A 107 -12.56 6.60 3.62
C VAL A 107 -14.05 6.42 3.89
N VAL A 108 -14.90 7.24 3.25
CA VAL A 108 -16.36 7.15 3.41
C VAL A 108 -16.90 5.79 2.97
N SER A 109 -16.44 5.27 1.81
CA SER A 109 -16.84 3.95 1.33
C SER A 109 -16.53 2.86 2.34
N LEU A 110 -15.28 2.81 2.83
CA LEU A 110 -14.83 1.78 3.78
C LEU A 110 -15.57 1.87 5.11
N SER A 111 -15.79 3.08 5.63
CA SER A 111 -16.59 3.26 6.85
C SER A 111 -18.00 2.70 6.66
N SER A 112 -18.66 3.01 5.54
CA SER A 112 -20.01 2.51 5.27
C SER A 112 -20.08 0.98 5.13
N GLU A 113 -19.03 0.34 4.61
CA GLU A 113 -18.95 -1.12 4.50
C GLU A 113 -18.82 -1.78 5.88
N VAL A 114 -18.02 -1.19 6.75
CA VAL A 114 -17.85 -1.64 8.14
C VAL A 114 -19.16 -1.52 8.91
N ASP A 115 -19.85 -0.39 8.78
CA ASP A 115 -21.13 -0.15 9.45
C ASP A 115 -22.20 -1.16 9.01
N ARG A 116 -22.35 -1.37 7.70
CA ARG A 116 -23.25 -2.41 7.14
C ARG A 116 -22.86 -3.82 7.56
N GLY A 117 -21.57 -4.07 7.80
CA GLY A 117 -21.08 -5.34 8.33
C GLY A 117 -21.52 -5.55 9.78
N MET A 118 -21.45 -4.50 10.60
CA MET A 118 -21.89 -4.53 11.99
C MET A 118 -23.40 -4.70 12.12
N GLU A 119 -24.19 -3.98 11.30
CA GLU A 119 -25.65 -4.11 11.27
C GLU A 119 -26.06 -5.55 10.96
N ARG A 120 -25.56 -6.13 9.85
CA ARG A 120 -25.85 -7.53 9.49
C ARG A 120 -25.40 -8.53 10.56
N TRP A 121 -24.29 -8.26 11.25
CA TRP A 121 -23.85 -9.11 12.35
C TRP A 121 -24.82 -9.07 13.54
N ARG A 122 -25.34 -7.88 13.88
CA ARG A 122 -26.34 -7.69 14.94
C ARG A 122 -27.65 -8.38 14.59
N GLU A 123 -28.18 -8.15 13.39
CA GLU A 123 -29.41 -8.81 12.90
C GLU A 123 -29.28 -10.33 12.98
N ARG A 124 -28.17 -10.89 12.50
CA ARG A 124 -27.93 -12.33 12.57
C ARG A 124 -27.91 -12.86 14.01
N LYS A 125 -27.40 -12.07 14.96
CA LYS A 125 -27.38 -12.43 16.39
C LYS A 125 -28.78 -12.39 17.01
N GLU A 126 -29.61 -11.44 16.59
CA GLU A 126 -31.00 -11.35 17.02
C GLU A 126 -31.85 -12.48 16.41
N ASP A 127 -31.68 -12.76 15.12
CA ASP A 127 -32.32 -13.88 14.44
C ASP A 127 -31.96 -15.24 15.07
N GLU A 128 -30.70 -15.43 15.46
CA GLU A 128 -30.26 -16.65 16.13
C GLU A 128 -31.01 -16.84 17.46
N LYS A 129 -31.08 -15.79 18.29
CA LYS A 129 -31.85 -15.79 19.54
C LYS A 129 -33.34 -16.04 19.30
N ALA A 130 -33.95 -15.33 18.36
CA ALA A 130 -35.36 -15.49 18.02
C ALA A 130 -35.67 -16.91 17.51
N ARG A 131 -34.76 -17.53 16.76
CA ARG A 131 -34.87 -18.93 16.33
C ARG A 131 -34.77 -19.90 17.50
N GLU A 132 -33.88 -19.66 18.44
CA GLU A 132 -33.76 -20.46 19.67
C GLU A 132 -35.03 -20.35 20.51
N GLU A 133 -35.51 -19.14 20.79
CA GLU A 133 -36.77 -18.90 21.50
C GLU A 133 -37.95 -19.58 20.80
N LYS A 134 -38.03 -19.46 19.47
CA LYS A 134 -39.05 -20.16 18.68
C LYS A 134 -38.93 -21.68 18.83
N LYS A 135 -37.72 -22.24 18.73
CA LYS A 135 -37.50 -23.68 18.97
C LYS A 135 -37.95 -24.10 20.36
N MET A 136 -37.60 -23.34 21.39
CA MET A 136 -38.00 -23.61 22.78
C MET A 136 -39.51 -23.54 22.96
N SER A 137 -40.18 -22.54 22.38
CA SER A 137 -41.64 -22.40 22.44
C SER A 137 -42.40 -23.54 21.76
N LEU A 138 -41.78 -24.15 20.74
CA LEU A 138 -42.35 -25.28 19.99
C LEU A 138 -42.04 -26.64 20.64
N GLN A 139 -41.21 -26.68 21.70
CA GLN A 139 -40.92 -27.94 22.38
C GLN A 139 -42.16 -28.50 23.08
N LEU A 140 -42.39 -29.79 22.89
CA LEU A 140 -43.45 -30.50 23.60
C LEU A 140 -43.10 -30.65 25.08
N LYS A 141 -44.13 -30.78 25.91
CA LYS A 141 -43.97 -31.03 27.35
C LYS A 141 -43.10 -32.28 27.57
N PRO A 142 -42.13 -32.23 28.50
CA PRO A 142 -41.29 -33.38 28.79
C PRO A 142 -42.11 -34.53 29.38
N LYS A 143 -41.80 -35.77 28.98
CA LYS A 143 -42.49 -37.00 29.41
C LYS A 143 -41.52 -37.97 30.11
N GLY A 144 -42.07 -39.02 30.72
CA GLY A 144 -41.30 -40.17 31.23
C GLY A 144 -40.49 -39.86 32.50
N ARG A 145 -39.21 -40.24 32.50
CA ARG A 145 -38.30 -40.18 33.67
C ARG A 145 -38.21 -38.78 34.30
N HIS A 146 -38.34 -37.72 33.50
CA HIS A 146 -38.33 -36.32 33.97
C HIS A 146 -39.48 -35.98 34.93
N LEU A 147 -40.63 -36.66 34.82
CA LEU A 147 -41.76 -36.45 35.73
C LEU A 147 -41.59 -37.22 37.04
N LEU A 148 -40.93 -38.37 37.01
CA LEU A 148 -40.69 -39.21 38.18
C LEU A 148 -39.71 -38.55 39.15
N THR A 149 -38.68 -37.89 38.62
CA THR A 149 -37.68 -37.14 39.40
C THR A 149 -38.22 -35.84 39.99
N ALA A 150 -39.26 -35.25 39.40
CA ALA A 150 -39.88 -34.02 39.88
C ALA A 150 -40.85 -34.27 41.06
N LYS A 151 -41.40 -35.49 41.18
CA LYS A 151 -42.40 -35.89 42.18
C LYS A 151 -41.80 -36.39 43.50
N THR A 152 -40.49 -36.65 43.53
CA THR A 152 -39.75 -37.24 44.66
C THR A 152 -39.10 -36.21 45.57
N LYS A 153 -39.33 -34.91 45.32
CA LYS A 153 -39.05 -33.79 46.23
C LYS A 153 -40.37 -33.30 46.83
#